data_AF-A0A9W4M6A3-F1
#
_entry.id   AF-A0A9W4M6A3-F1
#
_cell.length_a   1.000
_cell.length_b   1.000
_cell.length_c   1.000
_cell.angle_alpha   90.00
_cell.angle_beta   90.00
_cell.angle_gamma   90.00
#
_symmetry.space_group_name_H-M   'P 1'
#
loop_
_entity.id
_entity.type
_entity.pdbx_description
1 polymer ?
#
loop_
_entity_poly.entity_id
_entity_poly.type
_entity_poly.pdbx_seq_one_letter_code
_entity_poly.pdbx_strand_id
1 'polypeptide(L)'
;MAVVRFNAYNLMSAYIATSGTHLFEAADGSMRLEYIRARFNPDDGVEFTLKQIDPATYQAASPGARYLCNLRDGSVLLEGP
;
A
#
# COMPACT_ATOMS: atom_id res chain seq x y z
N MET A 1 8.94 -17.11 2.25
CA MET A 1 8.86 -15.77 1.61
C MET A 1 7.44 -15.60 1.10
N ALA A 2 6.64 -14.73 1.71
CA ALA A 2 5.29 -14.44 1.24
C ALA A 2 5.38 -13.47 0.06
N VAL A 3 4.83 -13.85 -1.10
CA VAL A 3 4.72 -12.96 -2.26
C VAL A 3 3.31 -12.38 -2.24
N VAL A 4 3.19 -11.07 -2.00
CA VAL A 4 1.91 -10.37 -2.11
C VAL A 4 1.56 -10.27 -3.59
N ARG A 5 0.48 -10.93 -4.00
CA ARG A 5 -0.05 -10.85 -5.35
C ARG A 5 -1.16 -9.81 -5.40
N PHE A 6 -1.00 -8.86 -6.30
CA PHE A 6 -1.94 -7.79 -6.55
C PHE A 6 -2.72 -8.10 -7.82
N ASN A 7 -4.06 -8.06 -7.76
CA ASN A 7 -4.91 -8.11 -8.95
C ASN A 7 -5.14 -6.67 -9.42
N ALA A 8 -4.80 -6.34 -10.66
CA ALA A 8 -5.08 -5.01 -11.21
C ALA A 8 -6.58 -4.89 -11.51
N TYR A 9 -7.25 -3.91 -10.90
CA TYR A 9 -8.71 -3.74 -11.03
C TYR A 9 -9.11 -2.49 -11.81
N ASN A 10 -8.21 -1.52 -11.97
CA ASN A 10 -8.50 -0.26 -12.65
C ASN A 10 -7.37 0.10 -13.61
N LEU A 11 -7.62 -0.08 -14.91
CA LEU A 11 -6.81 0.45 -16.00
C LEU A 11 -7.36 1.85 -16.33
N MET A 12 -6.76 2.89 -15.75
CA MET A 12 -7.07 4.26 -16.13
C MET A 12 -6.04 4.73 -17.16
N SER A 13 -6.39 5.69 -18.02
CA SER A 13 -5.45 6.28 -18.97
C SER A 13 -4.23 6.93 -18.28
N ALA A 14 -4.38 7.32 -17.01
CA ALA A 14 -3.33 7.96 -16.22
C ALA A 14 -2.51 7.00 -15.34
N TYR A 15 -3.03 5.82 -14.97
CA TYR A 15 -2.33 4.85 -14.12
C TYR A 15 -3.03 3.49 -14.06
N ILE A 16 -2.29 2.44 -13.68
CA ILE A 16 -2.83 1.15 -13.26
C ILE A 16 -2.95 1.16 -11.74
N ALA A 17 -4.11 0.79 -11.18
CA ALA A 17 -4.27 0.66 -9.73
C ALA A 17 -4.63 -0.75 -9.28
N THR A 18 -4.06 -1.10 -8.13
CA THR A 18 -4.35 -2.33 -7.41
C THR A 18 -4.32 -2.09 -5.91
N SER A 19 -4.94 -2.98 -5.15
CA SER A 19 -4.86 -2.97 -3.70
C SER A 19 -4.94 -4.37 -3.12
N GLY A 20 -4.38 -4.53 -1.93
CA GLY A 20 -4.49 -5.74 -1.12
C GLY A 20 -4.73 -5.36 0.33
N THR A 21 -5.53 -6.17 1.01
CA THR A 21 -5.67 -6.12 2.46
C THR A 21 -5.14 -7.42 3.02
N HIS A 22 -4.28 -7.36 4.03
CA HIS A 22 -3.83 -8.55 4.74
C HIS A 22 -3.83 -8.32 6.24
N LEU A 23 -4.10 -9.39 6.98
CA LEU A 23 -4.03 -9.41 8.42
C LEU A 23 -2.58 -9.70 8.84
N PHE A 24 -2.06 -8.94 9.79
CA PHE A 24 -0.72 -9.13 10.35
C PHE A 24 -0.71 -8.83 11.86
N GLU A 25 0.32 -9.32 12.54
CA GLU A 25 0.60 -9.00 13.94
C GLU A 25 1.55 -7.79 13.98
N ALA A 26 1.12 -6.70 14.61
CA ALA A 26 1.93 -5.50 14.77
C ALA A 26 3.00 -5.69 15.86
N ALA A 27 3.96 -4.76 15.94
CA ALA A 27 5.07 -4.83 16.89
C ALA A 27 4.64 -4.81 18.37
N ASP A 28 3.43 -4.33 18.66
CA ASP A 28 2.82 -4.33 19.99
C ASP A 28 2.05 -5.62 20.31
N GLY A 29 2.08 -6.62 19.42
CA GLY A 29 1.36 -7.90 19.54
C GLY A 29 -0.13 -7.82 19.17
N SER A 30 -0.63 -6.65 18.73
CA SER A 30 -2.01 -6.51 18.30
C SER A 30 -2.20 -6.99 16.86
N MET A 31 -3.35 -7.62 16.58
CA MET A 31 -3.73 -7.97 15.19
C MET A 31 -4.24 -6.72 14.46
N ARG A 32 -3.70 -6.46 13.28
CA ARG A 32 -4.05 -5.31 12.44
C ARG A 32 -4.30 -5.75 11.00
N LEU A 33 -5.19 -5.03 10.31
CA LEU A 33 -5.29 -5.12 8.85
C LEU A 33 -4.40 -4.04 8.24
N GLU A 34 -3.55 -4.42 7.30
CA GLU A 34 -2.84 -3.47 6.46
C GLU A 34 -3.49 -3.43 5.09
N TYR A 35 -4.04 -2.26 4.75
CA TYR A 35 -4.50 -1.94 3.41
C TYR A 35 -3.37 -1.26 2.64
N ILE A 36 -2.93 -1.90 1.56
CA ILE A 36 -1.94 -1.38 0.63
C ILE A 36 -2.66 -1.08 -0.68
N ARG A 37 -2.55 0.16 -1.16
CA ARG A 37 -2.90 0.54 -2.53
C ARG A 37 -1.64 0.89 -3.29
N ALA A 38 -1.50 0.37 -4.50
CA ALA A 38 -0.45 0.77 -5.43
C ALA A 38 -1.06 1.42 -6.68
N ARG A 39 -0.46 2.52 -7.14
CA ARG A 39 -0.74 3.18 -8.42
C ARG A 39 0.53 3.20 -9.26
N PHE A 40 0.51 2.53 -10.40
CA PHE A 40 1.60 2.49 -11.36
C PHE A 40 1.35 3.53 -12.44
N ASN A 41 2.21 4.53 -12.50
CA ASN A 41 2.15 5.60 -13.47
C ASN A 41 2.97 5.24 -14.73
N PRO A 42 2.67 5.84 -15.89
CA PRO A 42 3.40 5.59 -17.14
C PRO A 42 4.86 6.07 -17.13
N ASP A 43 5.25 6.91 -16.18
CA ASP A 43 6.59 7.48 -16.04
C ASP A 43 7.53 6.63 -15.18
N ASP A 44 7.20 5.34 -14.99
CA ASP A 44 7.87 4.39 -14.11
C ASP A 44 7.78 4.74 -12.61
N GLY A 45 6.94 5.71 -12.24
CA GLY A 45 6.61 6.02 -10.85
C GLY A 45 5.54 5.10 -10.28
N VAL A 46 5.70 4.68 -9.02
CA VAL A 46 4.68 3.95 -8.26
C VAL A 46 4.40 4.65 -6.95
N GLU A 47 3.13 4.99 -6.72
CA GLU A 47 2.67 5.46 -5.44
C GLU A 47 2.08 4.30 -4.63
N PHE A 48 2.64 4.03 -3.46
CA PHE A 48 2.06 3.15 -2.46
C PHE A 48 1.39 3.96 -1.36
N THR A 49 0.13 3.66 -1.04
CA THR A 49 -0.56 4.17 0.13
C THR A 49 -0.80 3.02 1.09
N LEU A 50 -0.27 3.12 2.31
CA LEU A 50 -0.45 2.13 3.38
C LEU A 50 -1.35 2.72 4.45
N LYS A 51 -2.34 1.93 4.89
CA LYS A 51 -3.21 2.28 6.02
C LYS A 51 -3.34 1.08 6.94
N GLN A 52 -3.08 1.31 8.23
CA GLN A 52 -3.40 0.32 9.25
C GLN A 52 -4.83 0.52 9.71
N ILE A 53 -5.55 -0.59 9.84
CA ILE A 53 -6.96 -0.63 10.17
C ILE A 53 -7.13 -1.60 11.34
N ASP A 54 -7.91 -1.19 12.33
CA ASP A 54 -8.32 -2.06 13.42
C ASP A 54 -9.32 -3.11 12.88
N PRO A 55 -9.05 -4.42 13.04
CA PRO A 55 -9.89 -5.47 12.45
C PRO A 55 -11.26 -5.60 13.11
N ALA A 56 -11.43 -5.15 14.36
CA ALA A 56 -12.69 -5.24 15.08
C ALA A 56 -13.63 -4.10 14.71
N THR A 57 -13.08 -2.90 14.49
CA THR A 57 -13.86 -1.68 14.25
C THR A 57 -13.82 -1.17 12.81
N TYR A 58 -12.91 -1.70 11.98
CA TYR A 58 -12.61 -1.24 10.61
C TYR A 58 -12.26 0.25 10.52
N GLN A 59 -11.84 0.85 11.64
CA GLN A 59 -11.39 2.23 11.71
C GLN A 59 -9.88 2.33 11.50
N ALA A 60 -9.41 3.50 11.04
CA ALA A 60 -7.98 3.75 10.87
C ALA A 60 -7.26 3.68 12.23
N ALA A 61 -6.25 2.81 12.32
CA ALA A 61 -5.42 2.63 13.51
C ALA A 61 -4.17 3.51 13.51
N SER A 62 -3.76 4.02 12.34
CA SER A 62 -2.63 4.94 12.17
C SER A 62 -2.91 5.98 11.08
N PRO A 63 -2.20 7.12 11.06
CA PRO A 63 -2.08 7.94 9.86
C PRO A 63 -1.61 7.07 8.69
N GLY A 64 -2.15 7.35 7.51
CA GLY A 64 -1.69 6.66 6.30
C GLY A 64 -0.27 7.07 5.96
N ALA A 65 0.53 6.13 5.47
CA ALA A 65 1.86 6.41 4.93
C ALA A 65 1.80 6.40 3.40
N ARG A 66 2.55 7.30 2.76
CA ARG A 66 2.66 7.35 1.30
C ARG A 66 4.11 7.15 0.91
N TYR A 67 4.36 6.25 -0.03
CA TYR A 67 5.69 6.01 -0.57
C TYR A 67 5.66 6.23 -2.08
N LEU A 68 6.67 6.94 -2.57
CA LEU A 68 6.94 7.06 -4.00
C LEU A 68 8.11 6.17 -4.33
N CYS A 69 7.90 5.24 -5.26
CA CYS A 69 8.91 4.30 -5.74
C CYS A 69 9.18 4.57 -7.22
N ASN A 70 10.44 4.53 -7.63
CA ASN A 70 10.82 4.53 -9.04
C ASN A 70 11.17 3.11 -9.47
N LEU A 71 10.47 2.59 -10.49
CA LEU A 71 10.65 1.21 -10.95
C LEU A 71 11.97 0.97 -11.68
N ARG A 72 12.65 2.01 -12.15
CA ARG A 72 13.92 1.89 -12.89
C ARG A 72 15.09 1.59 -11.97
N ASP A 73 15.15 2.26 -10.83
CA ASP A 73 16.28 2.18 -9.90
C ASP A 73 15.89 1.59 -8.53
N GLY A 74 14.60 1.36 -8.29
CA GLY A 74 14.08 0.84 -7.02
C GLY A 74 14.18 1.83 -5.87
N SER A 75 14.47 3.11 -6.13
CA SER A 75 14.52 4.14 -5.10
C SER A 75 13.14 4.34 -4.48
N VAL A 76 13.09 4.49 -3.16
CA VAL A 76 11.86 4.70 -2.39
C VAL A 76 12.00 5.95 -1.54
N LEU A 77 11.08 6.89 -1.73
CA LEU A 77 10.91 8.06 -0.91
C LEU A 77 9.67 7.85 -0.02
N LEU A 78 9.84 7.95 1.29
CA LEU A 78 8.72 8.07 2.22
C LEU A 78 8.24 9.52 2.20
N GLU A 79 7.01 9.75 1.77
CA GLU A 79 6.32 11.01 2.00
C GLU A 79 5.45 10.83 3.25
N GLY A 80 5.84 11.55 4.31
CA GLY A 80 5.08 11.58 5.57
C GLY A 80 3.65 12.09 5.36
N PRO A 81 2.78 11.91 6.37
CA PRO A 81 1.44 12.50 6.37
C PRO A 81 1.47 14.03 6.25
#